data_AF-A0A8J6SXY5-F1
#
_entry.id   AF-A0A8J6SXY5-F1
#
_cell.length_a   1.000
_cell.length_b   1.000
_cell.length_c   1.000
_cell.angle_alpha   90.00
_cell.angle_beta   90.00
_cell.angle_gamma   90.00
#
_symmetry.space_group_name_H-M   'P 1'
#
loop_
_entity.id
_entity.type
_entity.pdbx_description
1 polymer ?
#
loop_
_entity_poly.entity_id
_entity_poly.type
_entity_poly.pdbx_seq_one_letter_code
_entity_poly.pdbx_strand_id
1 'polypeptide(L)'
;MAESLKLFFSYSHKDEALRDELGNHLKILEYQGLISSWHDRKILAGDLWDDQININQETADIILLLISSDFIASRYCWDIEIKRAMELHDSGNACVIPVILRSADWTNAPFSKLQAVPKNAQPVTSFPDRDAAFQFVTQQIRQVVADLIERRNKQRQQKQKEIDVATYRQKFYEFASDGEISGGERFILRDLQKKRGLTDSEVQLIEQEILTPAASQEYIDSYREAFLDAINQYGYPLDNKARNDLKLVQEYLGLSDIQVTQVETPIASQKEAEQKELLEQRRAELASKIKKVAKVEQELSVTEAELKTRMEPSRVQELEEALGWLSNQAVLAEKVGKATLERFPSLRLSESESRRFNLELKQYFELIYHSLLEQKTKLLRAPKVPQFLSNSAIYEAALDELKNRMPEDLGLIAQQEITERIDYLKRRIS
;
A
#
# COMPACT_ATOMS: atom_id res chain seq x y z
N MET A 1 -8.40 36.93 20.55
CA MET A 1 -7.78 38.27 20.73
C MET A 1 -6.30 38.11 20.43
N ALA A 2 -5.66 39.07 19.77
CA ALA A 2 -4.21 39.01 19.58
C ALA A 2 -3.54 39.04 20.96
N GLU A 3 -2.67 38.08 21.22
CA GLU A 3 -1.89 38.01 22.46
C GLU A 3 -0.97 39.24 22.56
N SER A 4 -1.08 39.99 23.65
CA SER A 4 -0.27 41.19 23.90
C SER A 4 1.18 40.82 24.21
N LEU A 5 2.13 41.70 23.87
CA LEU A 5 3.54 41.46 24.16
C LEU A 5 3.79 41.58 25.67
N LYS A 6 4.55 40.65 26.25
CA LYS A 6 4.92 40.69 27.66
C LYS A 6 6.12 41.61 27.86
N LEU A 7 5.96 42.62 28.70
CA LEU A 7 7.00 43.58 29.05
C LEU A 7 7.45 43.35 30.49
N PHE A 8 8.74 43.14 30.68
CA PHE A 8 9.38 42.95 31.97
C PHE A 8 10.26 44.13 32.34
N PHE A 9 10.15 44.62 33.58
CA PHE A 9 11.05 45.64 34.12
C PHE A 9 12.15 44.99 34.96
N SER A 10 13.41 45.17 34.57
CA SER A 10 14.57 44.87 35.41
C SER A 10 15.09 46.18 35.99
N TYR A 11 14.98 46.34 37.31
CA TYR A 11 15.27 47.61 38.00
C TYR A 11 15.71 47.36 39.45
N SER A 12 16.38 48.35 40.04
CA SER A 12 16.65 48.35 41.48
C SER A 12 15.43 48.86 42.23
N HIS A 13 15.06 48.23 43.36
CA HIS A 13 13.94 48.73 44.19
C HIS A 13 14.12 50.18 44.65
N LYS A 14 15.35 50.71 44.67
CA LYS A 14 15.61 52.13 44.96
C LYS A 14 15.14 53.08 43.85
N ASP A 15 14.91 52.57 42.64
CA ASP A 15 14.41 53.31 41.48
C ASP A 15 12.92 53.09 41.23
N GLU A 16 12.21 52.50 42.20
CA GLU A 16 10.82 52.14 42.09
C GLU A 16 9.89 53.29 41.71
N ALA A 17 10.09 54.48 42.29
CA ALA A 17 9.31 55.67 41.94
C ALA A 17 9.45 56.04 40.46
N LEU A 18 10.66 55.95 39.90
CA LEU A 18 10.91 56.22 38.48
C LEU A 18 10.33 55.12 37.57
N ARG A 19 10.33 53.86 38.03
CA ARG A 19 9.67 52.76 37.35
C ARG A 19 8.15 52.95 37.33
N ASP A 20 7.55 53.38 38.43
CA ASP A 20 6.11 53.71 38.52
C ASP A 20 5.75 54.85 37.57
N GLU A 21 6.56 55.92 37.52
CA GLU A 21 6.39 57.03 36.58
C GLU A 21 6.42 56.52 35.12
N LEU A 22 7.43 55.75 34.72
CA LEU A 22 7.48 55.13 33.39
C LEU A 22 6.28 54.21 33.13
N GLY A 23 5.87 53.42 34.14
CA GLY A 23 4.70 52.56 34.07
C GLY A 23 3.41 53.32 33.74
N ASN A 24 3.23 54.52 34.31
CA ASN A 24 2.10 55.39 33.99
C ASN A 24 2.12 55.87 32.53
N HIS A 25 3.29 56.26 32.01
CA HIS A 25 3.45 56.65 30.61
C HIS A 25 3.16 55.48 29.64
N LEU A 26 3.47 54.24 30.04
CA LEU A 26 3.20 53.02 29.25
C LEU A 26 1.74 52.55 29.30
N LYS A 27 0.88 53.08 30.20
CA LYS A 27 -0.52 52.65 30.35
C LYS A 27 -1.33 52.71 29.05
N ILE A 28 -1.04 53.69 28.19
CA ILE A 28 -1.72 53.80 26.90
C ILE A 28 -1.49 52.57 26.01
N LEU A 29 -0.30 51.96 26.07
CA LEU A 29 0.02 50.74 25.31
C LEU A 29 -0.69 49.51 25.91
N GLU A 30 -0.86 49.48 27.24
CA GLU A 30 -1.63 48.44 27.92
C GLU A 30 -3.12 48.53 27.62
N TYR A 31 -3.71 49.73 27.65
CA TYR A 31 -5.12 49.94 27.29
C TYR A 31 -5.41 49.62 25.83
N GLN A 32 -4.43 49.80 24.94
CA GLN A 32 -4.50 49.37 23.55
C GLN A 32 -4.32 47.86 23.38
N GLY A 33 -4.03 47.11 24.46
CA GLY A 33 -3.77 45.68 24.43
C GLY A 33 -2.49 45.29 23.68
N LEU A 34 -1.57 46.24 23.47
CA LEU A 34 -0.33 45.99 22.73
C LEU A 34 0.73 45.33 23.61
N ILE A 35 0.75 45.71 24.89
CA ILE A 35 1.65 45.15 25.89
C ILE A 35 0.88 44.71 27.13
N SER A 36 1.48 43.81 27.90
CA SER A 36 1.14 43.52 29.28
C SER A 36 2.40 43.65 30.12
N SER A 37 2.43 44.58 31.08
CA SER A 37 3.59 44.73 31.94
C SER A 37 3.56 43.76 33.12
N TRP A 38 4.72 43.26 33.52
CA TRP A 38 4.91 42.51 34.77
C TRP A 38 6.07 43.10 35.57
N HIS A 39 5.94 43.10 36.90
CA HIS A 39 6.99 43.50 37.85
C HIS A 39 6.81 42.71 39.17
N ASP A 40 7.89 42.59 39.94
CA ASP A 40 7.99 42.00 41.28
C ASP A 40 6.81 42.26 42.25
N ARG A 41 6.21 43.46 42.26
CA ARG A 41 5.00 43.75 43.08
C ARG A 41 3.73 42.97 42.69
N LYS A 42 3.77 42.14 41.64
CA LYS A 42 2.67 41.23 41.25
C LYS A 42 2.82 39.82 41.82
N ILE A 43 3.91 39.54 42.56
CA ILE A 43 4.13 38.28 43.28
C ILE A 43 3.13 38.22 44.45
N LEU A 44 2.37 37.13 44.58
CA LEU A 44 1.44 36.94 45.69
C LEU A 44 2.20 36.54 46.96
N ALA A 45 1.72 36.99 48.11
CA ALA A 45 2.30 36.59 49.40
C ALA A 45 2.23 35.06 49.56
N GLY A 46 3.39 34.40 49.57
CA GLY A 46 3.52 32.93 49.66
C GLY A 46 4.26 32.28 48.49
N ASP A 47 4.48 32.99 47.37
CA ASP A 47 5.23 32.47 46.22
C ASP A 47 6.75 32.57 46.44
N LEU A 48 7.51 31.62 45.88
CA LEU A 48 8.97 31.67 45.85
C LEU A 48 9.40 32.81 44.90
N TRP A 49 9.91 33.90 45.49
CA TRP A 49 10.24 35.16 44.82
C TRP A 49 11.13 34.97 43.57
N ASP A 50 12.17 34.14 43.67
CA ASP A 50 13.16 33.95 42.60
C ASP A 50 12.58 33.23 41.36
N ASP A 51 11.67 32.27 41.56
CA ASP A 51 11.11 31.47 40.47
C ASP A 51 10.17 32.30 39.59
N GLN A 52 9.37 33.20 40.18
CA GLN A 52 8.44 34.03 39.43
C GLN A 52 9.14 35.13 38.62
N ILE A 53 10.24 35.68 39.12
CA ILE A 53 11.07 36.64 38.38
C ILE A 53 11.71 35.95 37.17
N ASN A 54 12.29 34.76 37.37
CA ASN A 54 12.88 33.97 36.29
C ASN A 54 11.85 33.63 35.20
N ILE A 55 10.65 33.16 35.57
CA ILE A 55 9.59 32.82 34.59
C ILE A 55 9.14 34.02 33.77
N ASN A 56 8.97 35.18 34.41
CA ASN A 56 8.53 36.39 33.70
C ASN A 56 9.65 36.98 32.83
N GLN A 57 10.91 36.87 33.26
CA GLN A 57 12.05 37.21 32.43
C GLN A 57 12.18 36.28 31.21
N GLU A 58 12.01 34.96 31.39
CA GLU A 58 12.13 33.98 30.32
C GLU A 58 11.01 34.04 29.29
N THR A 59 9.83 34.51 29.69
CA THR A 59 8.67 34.61 28.80
C THR A 59 8.42 36.03 28.28
N ALA A 60 9.26 37.00 28.64
CA ALA A 60 9.13 38.38 28.20
C ALA A 60 9.47 38.52 26.70
N ASP A 61 8.59 39.21 25.96
CA ASP A 61 8.90 39.65 24.60
C ASP A 61 9.79 40.91 24.61
N ILE A 62 9.68 41.74 25.66
CA ILE A 62 10.44 42.98 25.85
C ILE A 62 10.97 43.04 27.29
N ILE A 63 12.26 43.32 27.45
CA ILE A 63 12.93 43.51 28.74
C ILE A 63 13.47 44.94 28.81
N LEU A 64 12.95 45.74 29.73
CA LEU A 64 13.47 47.07 30.01
C LEU A 64 14.52 47.00 31.12
N LEU A 65 15.76 47.38 30.84
CA LEU A 65 16.81 47.52 31.85
C LEU A 65 16.81 48.97 32.34
N LEU A 66 16.31 49.21 33.56
CA LEU A 66 16.21 50.55 34.13
C LEU A 66 17.52 50.90 34.87
N ILE A 67 18.41 51.57 34.15
CA ILE A 67 19.82 51.75 34.54
C ILE A 67 19.99 52.93 35.50
N SER A 68 20.65 52.63 36.61
CA SER A 68 21.07 53.58 37.65
C SER A 68 22.34 53.06 38.32
N SER A 69 22.99 53.89 39.14
CA SER A 69 24.13 53.44 39.95
C SER A 69 23.74 52.30 40.91
N ASP A 70 22.52 52.31 41.45
CA ASP A 70 22.02 51.26 42.34
C ASP A 70 21.65 49.97 41.59
N PHE A 71 21.21 50.07 40.32
CA PHE A 71 20.99 48.91 39.46
C PHE A 71 22.32 48.18 39.17
N ILE A 72 23.36 48.94 38.81
CA ILE A 72 24.71 48.38 38.54
C ILE A 72 25.35 47.82 39.81
N ALA A 73 25.13 48.45 40.97
CA ALA A 73 25.68 47.99 42.25
C ALA A 73 25.00 46.72 42.80
N SER A 74 23.85 46.32 42.27
CA SER A 74 23.15 45.10 42.67
C SER A 74 23.82 43.87 42.05
N ARG A 75 24.60 43.15 42.87
CA ARG A 75 25.41 41.97 42.45
C ARG A 75 24.55 40.85 41.84
N TYR A 76 23.29 40.73 42.24
CA TYR A 76 22.34 39.75 41.70
C TYR A 76 21.86 40.11 40.28
N CYS A 77 21.58 41.39 40.02
CA CYS A 77 21.17 41.88 38.69
C CYS A 77 22.30 41.77 37.65
N TRP A 78 23.55 41.94 38.09
CA TRP A 78 24.71 41.98 37.20
C TRP A 78 25.12 40.61 36.62
N ASP A 79 25.20 39.56 37.45
CA ASP A 79 25.81 38.29 37.03
C ASP A 79 24.82 37.31 36.36
N ILE A 80 23.54 37.34 36.73
CA ILE A 80 22.53 36.36 36.26
C ILE A 80 21.50 37.02 35.36
N GLU A 81 20.80 38.07 35.83
CA GLU A 81 19.68 38.65 35.10
C GLU A 81 20.11 39.37 33.82
N ILE A 82 21.17 40.19 33.86
CA ILE A 82 21.68 40.87 32.66
C ILE A 82 22.21 39.87 31.64
N LYS A 83 22.97 38.86 32.09
CA LYS A 83 23.49 37.83 31.19
C LYS A 83 22.36 37.07 30.50
N ARG A 84 21.35 36.65 31.26
CA ARG A 84 20.19 35.94 30.74
C ARG A 84 19.34 36.80 29.80
N ALA A 85 19.10 38.06 30.14
CA ALA A 85 18.40 39.00 29.28
C ALA A 85 19.13 39.17 27.93
N MET A 86 20.45 39.28 27.97
CA MET A 86 21.27 39.39 26.76
C MET A 86 21.30 38.10 25.94
N GLU A 87 21.31 36.92 26.56
CA GLU A 87 21.17 35.64 25.86
C GLU A 87 19.84 35.56 25.10
N LEU A 88 18.73 35.94 25.75
CA LEU A 88 17.40 35.99 25.12
C LEU A 88 17.35 37.03 23.99
N HIS A 89 18.06 38.14 24.14
CA HIS A 89 18.17 39.16 23.11
C HIS A 89 18.93 38.68 21.89
N ASP A 90 20.12 38.13 22.12
CA ASP A 90 21.00 37.66 21.05
C ASP A 90 20.39 36.45 20.32
N SER A 91 19.55 35.64 20.99
CA SER A 91 18.78 34.56 20.36
C SER A 91 17.48 35.03 19.68
N GLY A 92 17.11 36.30 19.80
CA GLY A 92 15.87 36.88 19.25
C GLY A 92 14.58 36.48 19.98
N ASN A 93 14.69 35.89 21.18
CA ASN A 93 13.55 35.51 22.02
C ASN A 93 12.96 36.68 22.80
N ALA A 94 13.75 37.72 23.09
CA ALA A 94 13.30 38.95 23.74
C ALA A 94 13.98 40.19 23.13
N CYS A 95 13.34 41.35 23.22
CA CYS A 95 13.98 42.62 22.89
C CYS A 95 14.43 43.34 24.17
N VAL A 96 15.73 43.50 24.36
CA VAL A 96 16.29 44.24 25.50
C VAL A 96 16.41 45.71 25.14
N ILE A 97 15.87 46.60 25.99
CA ILE A 97 15.93 48.05 25.82
C ILE A 97 16.55 48.67 27.09
N PRO A 98 17.79 49.18 27.01
CA PRO A 98 18.39 49.94 28.09
C PRO A 98 17.70 51.31 28.26
N VAL A 99 17.19 51.60 29.45
CA VAL A 99 16.57 52.89 29.82
C VAL A 99 17.41 53.56 30.90
N ILE A 100 18.11 54.66 30.57
CA ILE A 100 18.98 55.36 31.52
C ILE A 100 18.12 56.22 32.44
N LEU A 101 17.87 55.77 33.68
CA LEU A 101 17.12 56.54 34.66
C LEU A 101 18.00 57.58 35.35
N ARG A 102 19.15 57.14 35.87
CA ARG A 102 20.12 57.99 36.60
C ARG A 102 21.51 57.87 35.99
N SER A 103 22.36 58.86 36.29
CA SER A 103 23.76 58.82 35.85
C SER A 103 24.46 57.61 36.48
N ALA A 104 25.12 56.80 35.63
CA ALA A 104 25.84 55.59 36.01
C ALA A 104 26.88 55.28 34.93
N ASP A 105 27.97 54.59 35.30
CA ASP A 105 28.94 54.08 34.33
C ASP A 105 28.52 52.68 33.84
N TRP A 106 27.90 52.64 32.67
CA TRP A 106 27.44 51.41 32.00
C TRP A 106 28.18 51.16 30.68
N THR A 107 29.23 51.92 30.38
CA THR A 107 29.92 51.90 29.08
C THR A 107 30.53 50.53 28.74
N ASN A 108 30.95 49.79 29.76
CA ASN A 108 31.51 48.44 29.64
C ASN A 108 30.51 47.32 30.00
N ALA A 109 29.22 47.63 30.11
CA ALA A 109 28.20 46.64 30.43
C ALA A 109 27.88 45.75 29.21
N PRO A 110 27.46 44.48 29.38
CA PRO A 110 27.12 43.59 28.26
C PRO A 110 26.06 44.15 27.29
N PHE A 111 25.16 45.00 27.79
CA PHE A 111 24.11 45.65 27.02
C PHE A 111 24.53 47.00 26.41
N SER A 112 25.77 47.47 26.61
CA SER A 112 26.23 48.77 26.09
C SER A 112 26.28 48.83 24.56
N LYS A 113 26.32 47.66 23.91
CA LYS A 113 26.17 47.50 22.44
C LYS A 113 24.76 47.86 21.93
N LEU A 114 23.77 47.94 22.81
CA LEU A 114 22.38 48.24 22.45
C LEU A 114 22.11 49.74 22.50
N GLN A 115 21.19 50.20 21.66
CA GLN A 115 20.78 51.61 21.66
C GLN A 115 19.96 51.92 22.92
N ALA A 116 20.56 52.65 23.84
CA ALA A 116 19.89 53.13 25.05
C ALA A 116 18.94 54.30 24.77
N VAL A 117 17.89 54.40 25.58
CA VAL A 117 16.96 55.53 25.65
C VAL A 117 17.02 56.18 27.03
N PRO A 118 16.71 57.48 27.22
CA PRO A 118 16.36 58.51 26.23
C PRO A 118 17.49 58.87 25.23
N LYS A 119 17.20 59.78 24.29
CA LYS A 119 18.15 60.23 23.25
C LYS A 119 19.53 60.55 23.82
N ASN A 120 20.60 60.14 23.13
CA ASN A 120 22.00 60.28 23.56
C ASN A 120 22.32 59.60 24.91
N ALA A 121 21.46 58.68 25.36
CA ALA A 121 21.58 57.99 26.65
C ALA A 121 21.67 58.95 27.85
N GLN A 122 21.06 60.13 27.73
CA GLN A 122 20.98 61.11 28.81
C GLN A 122 20.06 60.55 29.92
N PRO A 123 20.47 60.59 31.21
CA PRO A 123 19.64 60.08 32.29
C PRO A 123 18.32 60.84 32.42
N VAL A 124 17.20 60.13 32.61
CA VAL A 124 15.87 60.73 32.82
C VAL A 124 15.89 61.78 33.93
N THR A 125 16.59 61.54 35.05
CA THR A 125 16.67 62.50 36.16
C THR A 125 17.43 63.79 35.84
N SER A 126 18.13 63.86 34.70
CA SER A 126 18.84 65.06 34.26
C SER A 126 18.03 65.95 33.32
N PHE A 127 16.85 65.51 32.88
CA PHE A 127 15.96 66.33 32.06
C PHE A 127 15.25 67.37 32.94
N PRO A 128 15.10 68.63 32.47
CA PRO A 128 14.29 69.64 33.17
C PRO A 128 12.83 69.21 33.33
N ASP A 129 12.30 68.52 32.32
CA ASP A 129 10.98 67.92 32.33
C ASP A 129 11.11 66.39 32.19
N ARG A 130 10.80 65.68 33.28
CA ARG A 130 10.86 64.21 33.33
C ARG A 130 9.75 63.56 32.52
N ASP A 131 8.57 64.19 32.43
CA ASP A 131 7.47 63.66 31.64
C ASP A 131 7.80 63.67 30.15
N ALA A 132 8.48 64.72 29.68
CA ALA A 132 9.01 64.76 28.31
C ALA A 132 10.02 63.62 28.03
N ALA A 133 10.87 63.30 29.01
CA ALA A 133 11.83 62.20 28.88
C ALA A 133 11.13 60.83 28.83
N PHE A 134 10.16 60.58 29.73
CA PHE A 134 9.40 59.33 29.73
C PHE A 134 8.47 59.20 28.51
N GLN A 135 7.91 60.30 28.03
CA GLN A 135 7.16 60.34 26.77
C GLN A 135 8.04 59.89 25.61
N PHE A 136 9.28 60.38 25.52
CA PHE A 136 10.24 59.94 24.51
C PHE A 136 10.55 58.44 24.62
N VAL A 137 10.83 57.94 25.83
CA VAL A 137 11.06 56.50 26.08
C VAL A 137 9.86 55.68 25.60
N THR A 138 8.64 56.12 25.92
CA THR A 138 7.39 55.47 25.53
C THR A 138 7.19 55.46 24.01
N GLN A 139 7.55 56.53 23.32
CA GLN A 139 7.51 56.58 21.85
C GLN A 139 8.48 55.58 21.22
N GLN A 140 9.69 55.45 21.76
CA GLN A 140 10.66 54.47 21.28
C GLN A 140 10.18 53.03 21.54
N ILE A 141 9.64 52.75 22.73
CA ILE A 141 9.06 51.44 23.05
C ILE A 141 7.90 51.11 22.11
N ARG A 142 7.03 52.09 21.78
CA ARG A 142 5.92 51.90 20.84
C ARG A 142 6.41 51.46 19.45
N GLN A 143 7.53 52.01 18.96
CA GLN A 143 8.09 51.60 17.67
C GLN A 143 8.57 50.14 17.71
N VAL A 144 9.27 49.76 18.78
CA VAL A 144 9.71 48.38 18.98
C VAL A 144 8.52 47.42 19.07
N VAL A 145 7.49 47.78 19.83
CA VAL A 145 6.24 47.00 19.94
C VAL A 145 5.58 46.80 18.57
N ALA A 146 5.51 47.85 17.74
CA ALA A 146 4.92 47.75 16.40
C ALA A 146 5.68 46.77 15.50
N ASP A 147 7.02 46.85 15.49
CA ASP A 147 7.88 45.95 14.71
C ASP A 147 7.76 44.49 15.20
N LEU A 148 7.78 44.26 16.52
CA LEU A 148 7.62 42.91 17.08
C LEU A 148 6.25 42.30 16.74
N ILE A 149 5.17 43.08 16.81
CA ILE A 149 3.83 42.62 16.42
C ILE A 149 3.80 42.28 14.92
N GLU A 150 4.38 43.12 14.07
CA GLU A 150 4.46 42.86 12.63
C GLU A 150 5.22 41.56 12.33
N ARG A 151 6.38 41.35 12.96
CA ARG A 151 7.16 40.10 12.84
C ARG A 151 6.37 38.88 13.29
N ARG A 152 5.70 38.94 14.45
CA ARG A 152 4.87 37.84 14.97
C ARG A 152 3.69 37.53 14.05
N ASN A 153 3.08 38.56 13.44
CA ASN A 153 2.00 38.39 12.47
C ASN A 153 2.50 37.72 11.19
N LYS A 154 3.65 38.15 10.65
CA LYS A 154 4.27 37.50 9.47
C LYS A 154 4.61 36.03 9.74
N GLN A 155 5.21 35.73 10.89
CA GLN A 155 5.49 34.34 11.30
C GLN A 155 4.22 33.51 11.44
N ARG A 156 3.16 34.05 12.05
CA ARG A 156 1.86 33.36 12.16
C ARG A 156 1.23 33.10 10.80
N GLN A 157 1.27 34.08 9.90
CA GLN A 157 0.77 33.93 8.53
C GLN A 157 1.56 32.87 7.76
N GLN A 158 2.89 32.88 7.88
CA GLN A 158 3.76 31.89 7.24
C GLN A 158 3.46 30.47 7.77
N LYS A 159 3.39 30.30 9.10
CA LYS A 159 3.07 29.01 9.72
C LYS A 159 1.67 28.52 9.35
N GLN A 160 0.69 29.43 9.30
CA GLN A 160 -0.67 29.08 8.86
C GLN A 160 -0.67 28.64 7.39
N LYS A 161 0.08 29.36 6.54
CA LYS A 161 0.24 29.00 5.12
C LYS A 161 0.90 27.63 4.95
N GLU A 162 1.92 27.32 5.73
CA GLU A 162 2.55 25.99 5.75
C GLU A 162 1.55 24.89 6.14
N ILE A 163 0.71 25.14 7.16
CA ILE A 163 -0.37 24.22 7.56
C ILE A 163 -1.39 24.04 6.43
N ASP A 164 -1.78 25.13 5.79
CA ASP A 164 -2.77 25.10 4.70
C ASP A 164 -2.24 24.35 3.47
N VAL A 165 -0.96 24.57 3.12
CA VAL A 165 -0.24 23.81 2.09
C VAL A 165 -0.16 22.32 2.45
N ALA A 166 0.23 21.98 3.68
CA ALA A 166 0.32 20.60 4.14
C ALA A 166 -1.05 19.90 4.12
N THR A 167 -2.11 20.60 4.54
CA THR A 167 -3.49 20.10 4.51
C THR A 167 -3.93 19.79 3.08
N TYR A 168 -3.65 20.70 2.15
CA TYR A 168 -3.94 20.47 0.72
C TYR A 168 -3.16 19.27 0.18
N ARG A 169 -1.85 19.24 0.43
CA ARG A 169 -0.94 18.16 0.02
C ARG A 169 -1.44 16.79 0.49
N GLN A 170 -1.79 16.68 1.77
CA GLN A 170 -2.31 15.43 2.33
C GLN A 170 -3.60 15.00 1.65
N LYS A 171 -4.54 15.92 1.41
CA LYS A 171 -5.81 15.60 0.76
C LYS A 171 -5.62 15.21 -0.71
N PHE A 172 -4.69 15.86 -1.41
CA PHE A 172 -4.34 15.50 -2.77
C PHE A 172 -3.75 14.09 -2.84
N TYR A 173 -2.83 13.77 -1.93
CA TYR A 173 -2.25 12.42 -1.83
C TYR A 173 -3.32 11.34 -1.61
N GLU A 174 -4.29 11.59 -0.72
CA GLU A 174 -5.41 10.67 -0.46
C GLU A 174 -6.27 10.40 -1.70
N PHE A 175 -6.52 11.41 -2.54
CA PHE A 175 -7.31 11.24 -3.76
C PHE A 175 -6.51 10.75 -4.96
N ALA A 176 -5.20 10.98 -4.97
CA ALA A 176 -4.33 10.53 -6.05
C ALA A 176 -3.85 9.08 -5.85
N SER A 177 -4.09 8.45 -4.69
CA SER A 177 -3.59 7.10 -4.39
C SER A 177 -3.99 6.07 -5.44
N ASP A 178 -5.22 6.19 -5.96
CA ASP A 178 -5.82 5.21 -6.88
C ASP A 178 -5.47 5.52 -8.35
N GLY A 179 -4.61 6.51 -8.60
CA GLY A 179 -4.08 6.86 -9.93
C GLY A 179 -5.00 7.70 -10.81
N GLU A 180 -6.26 7.89 -10.43
CA GLU A 180 -7.21 8.78 -11.09
C GLU A 180 -7.90 9.69 -10.08
N ILE A 181 -7.94 11.00 -10.35
CA ILE A 181 -8.74 11.94 -9.56
C ILE A 181 -10.09 12.11 -10.25
N SER A 182 -11.14 11.60 -9.64
CA SER A 182 -12.51 11.74 -10.11
C SER A 182 -12.96 13.21 -10.15
N GLY A 183 -14.00 13.50 -10.94
CA GLY A 183 -14.58 14.85 -11.00
C GLY A 183 -15.06 15.37 -9.63
N GLY A 184 -15.53 14.47 -8.76
CA GLY A 184 -15.95 14.79 -7.39
C GLY A 184 -14.78 15.17 -6.49
N GLU A 185 -13.69 14.41 -6.53
CA GLU A 185 -12.46 14.72 -5.78
C GLU A 185 -11.82 16.01 -6.26
N ARG A 186 -11.83 16.25 -7.58
CA ARG A 186 -11.33 17.51 -8.15
C ARG A 186 -12.14 18.71 -7.67
N PHE A 187 -13.46 18.56 -7.53
CA PHE A 187 -14.33 19.59 -6.95
C PHE A 187 -13.96 19.88 -5.49
N ILE A 188 -13.75 18.85 -4.67
CA ILE A 188 -13.35 19.00 -3.27
C ILE A 188 -12.00 19.73 -3.16
N LEU A 189 -11.02 19.35 -3.98
CA LEU A 189 -9.70 20.01 -3.98
C LEU A 189 -9.80 21.49 -4.38
N ARG A 190 -10.66 21.85 -5.34
CA ARG A 190 -10.90 23.27 -5.71
C ARG A 190 -11.56 24.06 -4.57
N ASP A 191 -12.55 23.47 -3.90
CA ASP A 191 -13.18 24.08 -2.73
C ASP A 191 -12.16 24.27 -1.59
N LEU A 192 -11.31 23.26 -1.35
CA LEU A 192 -10.24 23.31 -0.35
C LEU A 192 -9.22 24.40 -0.69
N GLN A 193 -8.74 24.46 -1.93
CA GLN A 193 -7.85 25.53 -2.41
C GLN A 193 -8.45 26.91 -2.11
N LYS A 194 -9.72 27.12 -2.46
CA LYS A 194 -10.42 28.40 -2.26
C LYS A 194 -10.57 28.74 -0.79
N LYS A 195 -10.98 27.78 0.05
CA LYS A 195 -11.13 27.98 1.51
C LYS A 195 -9.81 28.30 2.20
N ARG A 196 -8.70 27.79 1.66
CA ARG A 196 -7.35 27.95 2.20
C ARG A 196 -6.57 29.12 1.57
N GLY A 197 -7.15 29.80 0.58
CA GLY A 197 -6.52 30.95 -0.08
C GLY A 197 -5.24 30.59 -0.85
N LEU A 198 -5.10 29.35 -1.30
CA LEU A 198 -3.94 28.90 -2.07
C LEU A 198 -4.07 29.36 -3.54
N THR A 199 -2.98 29.88 -4.09
CA THR A 199 -2.91 30.29 -5.50
C THR A 199 -2.81 29.08 -6.43
N ASP A 200 -3.16 29.27 -7.70
CA ASP A 200 -3.07 28.20 -8.70
C ASP A 200 -1.63 27.70 -8.88
N SER A 201 -0.64 28.59 -8.83
CA SER A 201 0.77 28.22 -8.92
C SER A 201 1.24 27.36 -7.74
N GLU A 202 0.79 27.67 -6.52
CA GLU A 202 1.12 26.87 -5.32
C GLU A 202 0.51 25.48 -5.40
N VAL A 203 -0.76 25.40 -5.79
CA VAL A 203 -1.43 24.11 -6.03
C VAL A 203 -0.70 23.32 -7.10
N GLN A 204 -0.39 23.94 -8.23
CA GLN A 204 0.30 23.27 -9.33
C GLN A 204 1.66 22.72 -8.90
N LEU A 205 2.43 23.46 -8.10
CA LEU A 205 3.70 22.98 -7.54
C LEU A 205 3.50 21.78 -6.61
N ILE A 206 2.49 21.83 -5.72
CA ILE A 206 2.18 20.72 -4.80
C ILE A 206 1.75 19.47 -5.58
N GLU A 207 0.85 19.62 -6.54
CA GLU A 207 0.37 18.51 -7.38
C GLU A 207 1.52 17.95 -8.22
N GLN A 208 2.33 18.80 -8.84
CA GLN A 208 3.52 18.38 -9.56
C GLN A 208 4.51 17.67 -8.64
N GLU A 209 4.79 18.13 -7.43
CA GLU A 209 5.69 17.44 -6.49
C GLU A 209 5.21 16.02 -6.16
N ILE A 210 3.90 15.82 -5.99
CA ILE A 210 3.32 14.51 -5.67
C ILE A 210 3.24 13.61 -6.92
N LEU A 211 2.96 14.20 -8.08
CA LEU A 211 2.84 13.48 -9.35
C LEU A 211 4.20 13.27 -10.05
N THR A 212 5.22 14.08 -9.73
CA THR A 212 6.57 13.90 -10.26
C THR A 212 7.30 12.85 -9.44
N PRO A 213 8.02 11.93 -10.09
CA PRO A 213 8.66 10.82 -9.43
C PRO A 213 9.86 11.34 -8.61
N ALA A 214 9.64 11.60 -7.32
CA ALA A 214 10.71 11.84 -6.34
C ALA A 214 11.34 10.53 -5.84
N ALA A 215 11.07 9.40 -6.48
CA ALA A 215 11.94 8.23 -6.40
C ALA A 215 12.98 8.38 -7.51
N SER A 216 14.26 8.28 -7.17
CA SER A 216 15.33 8.12 -8.16
C SER A 216 14.88 7.06 -9.17
N GLN A 217 15.03 7.33 -10.47
CA GLN A 217 14.71 6.36 -11.54
C GLN A 217 15.29 4.96 -11.23
N GLU A 218 16.43 4.93 -10.55
CA GLU A 218 17.09 3.75 -9.98
C GLU A 218 16.19 2.89 -9.07
N TYR A 219 15.34 3.47 -8.22
CA TYR A 219 14.40 2.72 -7.37
C TYR A 219 13.19 2.19 -8.15
N ILE A 220 12.71 2.95 -9.13
CA ILE A 220 11.66 2.47 -10.04
C ILE A 220 12.19 1.28 -10.86
N ASP A 221 13.44 1.38 -11.33
CA ASP A 221 14.11 0.30 -12.06
C ASP A 221 14.36 -0.91 -11.14
N SER A 222 14.77 -0.68 -9.88
CA SER A 222 14.93 -1.75 -8.88
C SER A 222 13.62 -2.49 -8.59
N TYR A 223 12.50 -1.75 -8.47
CA TYR A 223 11.18 -2.37 -8.30
C TYR A 223 10.76 -3.15 -9.55
N ARG A 224 11.02 -2.60 -10.74
CA ARG A 224 10.76 -3.30 -12.02
C ARG A 224 11.51 -4.62 -12.09
N GLU A 225 12.78 -4.66 -11.70
CA GLU A 225 13.57 -5.89 -11.64
C GLU A 225 12.95 -6.89 -10.65
N ALA A 226 12.60 -6.46 -9.44
CA ALA A 226 11.95 -7.32 -8.44
C ALA A 226 10.61 -7.90 -8.95
N PHE A 227 9.81 -7.10 -9.65
CA PHE A 227 8.56 -7.54 -10.27
C PHE A 227 8.79 -8.60 -11.35
N LEU A 228 9.77 -8.38 -12.23
CA LEU A 228 10.14 -9.34 -13.27
C LEU A 228 10.68 -10.65 -12.66
N ASP A 229 11.50 -10.57 -11.61
CA ASP A 229 12.00 -11.74 -10.89
C ASP A 229 10.87 -12.53 -10.22
N ALA A 230 9.90 -11.85 -9.62
CA ALA A 230 8.72 -12.50 -9.06
C ALA A 230 7.92 -13.23 -10.15
N ILE A 231 7.73 -12.62 -11.32
CA ILE A 231 7.08 -13.27 -12.47
C ILE A 231 7.88 -14.49 -12.93
N ASN A 232 9.21 -14.41 -12.99
CA ASN A 232 10.06 -15.51 -13.41
C ASN A 232 10.04 -16.66 -12.41
N GLN A 233 9.98 -16.35 -11.11
CA GLN A 233 10.01 -17.34 -10.04
C GLN A 233 8.66 -18.02 -9.81
N TYR A 234 7.56 -17.27 -9.84
CA TYR A 234 6.23 -17.74 -9.45
C TYR A 234 5.24 -17.86 -10.61
N GLY A 235 5.56 -17.28 -11.78
CA GLY A 235 4.65 -17.19 -12.92
C GLY A 235 3.65 -16.03 -12.78
N TYR A 236 2.91 -15.76 -13.86
CA TYR A 236 1.85 -14.75 -13.89
C TYR A 236 0.48 -15.42 -14.16
N PRO A 237 -0.63 -14.99 -13.55
CA PRO A 237 -0.72 -13.95 -12.52
C PRO A 237 -0.04 -14.35 -11.21
N LEU A 238 0.57 -13.37 -10.55
CA LEU A 238 1.28 -13.58 -9.28
C LEU A 238 0.31 -14.04 -8.19
N ASP A 239 0.78 -14.96 -7.34
CA ASP A 239 0.04 -15.41 -6.17
C ASP A 239 0.09 -14.40 -5.00
N ASN A 240 -0.69 -14.65 -3.96
CA ASN A 240 -0.75 -13.75 -2.80
C ASN A 240 0.59 -13.60 -2.09
N LYS A 241 1.45 -14.62 -2.14
CA LYS A 241 2.76 -14.58 -1.49
C LYS A 241 3.68 -13.61 -2.23
N ALA A 242 3.81 -13.78 -3.54
CA ALA A 242 4.60 -12.89 -4.38
C ALA A 242 4.11 -11.44 -4.34
N ARG A 243 2.78 -11.22 -4.27
CA ARG A 243 2.19 -9.89 -4.10
C ARG A 243 2.56 -9.25 -2.76
N ASN A 244 2.54 -10.01 -1.67
CA ASN A 244 2.96 -9.51 -0.36
C ASN A 244 4.46 -9.19 -0.33
N ASP A 245 5.30 -10.02 -0.96
CA ASP A 245 6.74 -9.79 -1.04
C ASP A 245 7.05 -8.50 -1.83
N LEU A 246 6.36 -8.26 -2.96
CA LEU A 246 6.49 -7.03 -3.74
C LEU A 246 6.02 -5.78 -2.98
N LYS A 247 4.99 -5.92 -2.14
CA LYS A 247 4.52 -4.82 -1.30
C LYS A 247 5.59 -4.39 -0.28
N LEU A 248 6.33 -5.34 0.30
CA LEU A 248 7.47 -5.03 1.17
C LEU A 248 8.58 -4.28 0.42
N VAL A 249 8.85 -4.69 -0.83
CA VAL A 249 9.83 -4.00 -1.70
C VAL A 249 9.37 -2.58 -2.03
N GLN A 250 8.10 -2.40 -2.36
CA GLN A 250 7.50 -1.09 -2.60
C GLN A 250 7.65 -0.17 -1.37
N GLU A 251 7.29 -0.67 -0.18
CA GLU A 251 7.40 0.08 1.08
C GLU A 251 8.85 0.44 1.40
N TYR A 252 9.79 -0.48 1.18
CA TYR A 252 11.22 -0.26 1.41
C TYR A 252 11.80 0.82 0.48
N LEU A 253 11.40 0.81 -0.80
CA LEU A 253 11.85 1.77 -1.81
C LEU A 253 11.10 3.11 -1.75
N GLY A 254 10.08 3.22 -0.88
CA GLY A 254 9.27 4.43 -0.74
C GLY A 254 8.47 4.77 -2.00
N LEU A 255 8.07 3.76 -2.79
CA LEU A 255 7.34 3.95 -4.04
C LEU A 255 5.83 4.08 -3.78
N SER A 256 5.20 5.05 -4.45
CA SER A 256 3.74 5.19 -4.43
C SER A 256 3.06 4.12 -5.29
N ASP A 257 1.78 3.84 -4.99
CA ASP A 257 0.96 2.91 -5.77
C ASP A 257 0.86 3.31 -7.25
N ILE A 258 0.90 4.61 -7.55
CA ILE A 258 0.93 5.15 -8.91
C ILE A 258 2.19 4.69 -9.64
N GLN A 259 3.36 4.79 -9.00
CA GLN A 259 4.65 4.42 -9.60
C GLN A 259 4.72 2.92 -9.84
N VAL A 260 4.23 2.11 -8.89
CA VAL A 260 4.12 0.66 -9.06
C VAL A 260 3.19 0.31 -10.22
N THR A 261 2.01 0.92 -10.28
CA THR A 261 1.03 0.67 -11.34
C THR A 261 1.59 1.01 -12.72
N GLN A 262 2.30 2.14 -12.87
CA GLN A 262 2.96 2.53 -14.11
C GLN A 262 4.02 1.52 -14.59
N VAL A 263 4.64 0.78 -13.67
CA VAL A 263 5.59 -0.31 -13.99
C VAL A 263 4.86 -1.60 -14.32
N GLU A 264 3.90 -2.00 -13.49
CA GLU A 264 3.25 -3.31 -13.60
C GLU A 264 2.31 -3.41 -14.80
N THR A 265 1.47 -2.40 -15.06
CA THR A 265 0.44 -2.45 -16.10
C THR A 265 0.96 -2.83 -17.51
N PRO A 266 2.03 -2.21 -18.05
CA PRO A 266 2.54 -2.59 -19.37
C PRO A 266 3.09 -4.02 -19.40
N ILE A 267 3.78 -4.45 -18.34
CA ILE A 267 4.36 -5.80 -18.24
C ILE A 267 3.25 -6.85 -18.09
N ALA A 268 2.24 -6.58 -17.27
CA ALA A 268 1.06 -7.42 -17.09
C ALA A 268 0.32 -7.61 -18.42
N SER A 269 0.05 -6.51 -19.14
CA SER A 269 -0.60 -6.55 -20.46
C SER A 269 0.18 -7.41 -21.46
N GLN A 270 1.51 -7.30 -21.45
CA GLN A 270 2.37 -8.14 -22.29
C GLN A 270 2.29 -9.62 -21.90
N LYS A 271 2.36 -9.95 -20.61
CA LYS A 271 2.31 -11.35 -20.13
C LYS A 271 0.96 -12.01 -20.40
N GLU A 272 -0.13 -11.26 -20.29
CA GLU A 272 -1.46 -11.74 -20.65
C GLU A 272 -1.58 -12.02 -22.15
N ALA A 273 -0.99 -11.17 -22.99
CA ALA A 273 -0.93 -11.40 -24.43
C ALA A 273 -0.12 -12.65 -24.79
N GLU A 274 1.07 -12.83 -24.18
CA GLU A 274 1.93 -14.02 -24.36
C GLU A 274 1.19 -15.31 -23.98
N GLN A 275 0.47 -15.33 -22.85
CA GLN A 275 -0.32 -16.50 -22.43
C GLN A 275 -1.48 -16.78 -23.39
N LYS A 276 -2.18 -15.74 -23.85
CA LYS A 276 -3.29 -15.89 -24.78
C LYS A 276 -2.81 -16.49 -26.11
N GLU A 277 -1.68 -16.00 -26.64
CA GLU A 277 -1.08 -16.54 -27.85
C GLU A 277 -0.68 -18.01 -27.67
N LEU A 278 -0.02 -18.36 -26.55
CA LEU A 278 0.35 -19.74 -26.26
C LEU A 278 -0.88 -20.66 -26.16
N LEU A 279 -1.97 -20.18 -25.55
CA LEU A 279 -3.23 -20.92 -25.48
C LEU A 279 -3.85 -21.12 -26.86
N GLU A 280 -3.81 -20.12 -27.72
CA GLU A 280 -4.28 -20.24 -29.12
C GLU A 280 -3.44 -21.23 -29.91
N GLN A 281 -2.12 -21.21 -29.77
CA GLN A 281 -1.22 -22.19 -30.40
C GLN A 281 -1.53 -23.62 -29.92
N ARG A 282 -1.68 -23.83 -28.61
CA ARG A 282 -2.07 -25.16 -28.06
C ARG A 282 -3.44 -25.60 -28.54
N ARG A 283 -4.41 -24.68 -28.65
CA ARG A 283 -5.75 -24.99 -29.19
C ARG A 283 -5.67 -25.39 -30.66
N ALA A 284 -4.88 -24.70 -31.47
CA ALA A 284 -4.66 -25.05 -32.87
C ALA A 284 -3.98 -26.43 -33.00
N GLU A 285 -2.98 -26.71 -32.17
CA GLU A 285 -2.32 -28.02 -32.14
C GLU A 285 -3.31 -29.14 -31.77
N LEU A 286 -4.13 -28.94 -30.73
CA LEU A 286 -5.15 -29.89 -30.32
C LEU A 286 -6.21 -30.10 -31.40
N ALA A 287 -6.67 -29.03 -32.05
CA ALA A 287 -7.61 -29.12 -33.18
C ALA A 287 -7.02 -29.95 -34.33
N SER A 288 -5.73 -29.81 -34.62
CA SER A 288 -5.04 -30.63 -35.62
C SER A 288 -5.00 -32.11 -35.22
N LYS A 289 -4.76 -32.41 -33.94
CA LYS A 289 -4.75 -33.77 -33.40
C LYS A 289 -6.16 -34.39 -33.46
N ILE A 290 -7.19 -33.65 -33.09
CA ILE A 290 -8.60 -34.08 -33.20
C ILE A 290 -8.96 -34.41 -34.65
N LYS A 291 -8.56 -33.56 -35.61
CA LYS A 291 -8.80 -33.83 -37.05
C LYS A 291 -8.12 -35.12 -37.52
N LYS A 292 -6.92 -35.44 -37.01
CA LYS A 292 -6.23 -36.70 -37.31
C LYS A 292 -6.97 -37.90 -36.72
N VAL A 293 -7.44 -37.81 -35.48
CA VAL A 293 -8.23 -38.87 -34.83
C VAL A 293 -9.53 -39.13 -35.60
N ALA A 294 -10.28 -38.07 -35.93
CA ALA A 294 -11.52 -38.20 -36.70
C ALA A 294 -11.30 -38.87 -38.07
N LYS A 295 -10.17 -38.59 -38.74
CA LYS A 295 -9.81 -39.26 -39.99
C LYS A 295 -9.57 -40.76 -39.78
N VAL A 296 -8.84 -41.14 -38.73
CA VAL A 296 -8.60 -42.55 -38.40
C VAL A 296 -9.90 -43.27 -38.03
N GLU A 297 -10.80 -42.62 -37.27
CA GLU A 297 -12.11 -43.18 -36.93
C GLU A 297 -12.98 -43.40 -38.19
N GLN A 298 -12.93 -42.46 -39.15
CA GLN A 298 -13.63 -42.62 -40.43
C GLN A 298 -13.06 -43.80 -41.24
N GLU A 299 -11.73 -43.94 -41.34
CA GLU A 299 -11.07 -45.06 -42.02
C GLU A 299 -11.41 -46.42 -41.33
N LEU A 300 -11.45 -46.43 -40.00
CA LEU A 300 -11.84 -47.61 -39.22
C LEU A 300 -13.30 -48.00 -39.50
N SER A 301 -14.22 -47.03 -39.51
CA SER A 301 -15.64 -47.27 -39.80
C SER A 301 -15.87 -47.86 -41.19
N VAL A 302 -15.16 -47.37 -42.22
CA VAL A 302 -15.23 -47.93 -43.58
C VAL A 302 -14.71 -49.37 -43.60
N THR A 303 -13.57 -49.63 -42.94
CA THR A 303 -12.99 -50.97 -42.85
C THR A 303 -13.92 -51.96 -42.13
N GLU A 304 -14.58 -51.52 -41.05
CA GLU A 304 -15.58 -52.33 -40.35
C GLU A 304 -16.79 -52.66 -41.23
N ALA A 305 -17.27 -51.70 -42.02
CA ALA A 305 -18.38 -51.93 -42.95
C ALA A 305 -17.99 -52.93 -44.06
N GLU A 306 -16.78 -52.84 -44.60
CA GLU A 306 -16.25 -53.82 -45.56
C GLU A 306 -16.11 -55.23 -44.96
N LEU A 307 -15.68 -55.34 -43.70
CA LEU A 307 -15.61 -56.63 -43.01
C LEU A 307 -17.00 -57.24 -42.82
N LYS A 308 -18.00 -56.44 -42.42
CA LYS A 308 -19.39 -56.90 -42.27
C LYS A 308 -19.97 -57.45 -43.57
N THR A 309 -19.67 -56.83 -44.71
CA THR A 309 -20.16 -57.31 -46.02
C THR A 309 -19.49 -58.60 -46.51
N ARG A 310 -18.31 -58.95 -45.98
CA ARG A 310 -17.61 -60.21 -46.26
C ARG A 310 -18.04 -61.38 -45.36
N MET A 311 -18.88 -61.12 -44.35
CA MET A 311 -19.39 -62.17 -43.47
C MET A 311 -20.48 -62.99 -44.18
N GLU A 312 -20.52 -64.30 -43.93
CA GLU A 312 -21.56 -65.19 -44.46
C GLU A 312 -22.95 -64.73 -43.95
N PRO A 313 -23.98 -64.56 -44.83
CA PRO A 313 -25.26 -63.96 -44.46
C PRO A 313 -25.97 -64.64 -43.27
N SER A 314 -25.85 -65.97 -43.15
CA SER A 314 -26.39 -66.74 -42.03
C SER A 314 -25.73 -66.40 -40.70
N ARG A 315 -24.41 -66.16 -40.70
CA ARG A 315 -23.63 -65.85 -39.49
C ARG A 315 -23.69 -64.36 -39.11
N VAL A 316 -23.99 -63.48 -40.08
CA VAL A 316 -24.30 -62.06 -39.82
C VAL A 316 -25.53 -61.97 -38.95
N GLN A 317 -26.63 -62.64 -39.33
CA GLN A 317 -27.89 -62.59 -38.59
C GLN A 317 -27.74 -63.16 -37.16
N GLU A 318 -26.91 -64.20 -36.98
CA GLU A 318 -26.65 -64.81 -35.66
C GLU A 318 -25.77 -63.96 -34.73
N LEU A 319 -24.92 -63.08 -35.27
CA LEU A 319 -23.95 -62.27 -34.49
C LEU A 319 -24.25 -60.77 -34.49
N GLU A 320 -25.24 -60.29 -35.25
CA GLU A 320 -25.60 -58.88 -35.37
C GLU A 320 -26.02 -58.27 -34.03
N GLU A 321 -26.80 -59.00 -33.24
CA GLU A 321 -27.22 -58.58 -31.89
C GLU A 321 -26.04 -58.46 -30.93
N ALA A 322 -25.07 -59.39 -31.01
CA ALA A 322 -23.85 -59.36 -30.20
C ALA A 322 -22.94 -58.20 -30.58
N LEU A 323 -22.75 -57.96 -31.88
CA LEU A 323 -21.99 -56.82 -32.38
C LEU A 323 -22.70 -55.50 -32.04
N GLY A 324 -24.03 -55.44 -32.10
CA GLY A 324 -24.84 -54.30 -31.69
C GLY A 324 -24.67 -53.99 -30.20
N TRP A 325 -24.76 -55.01 -29.34
CA TRP A 325 -24.51 -54.87 -27.91
C TRP A 325 -23.09 -54.40 -27.61
N LEU A 326 -22.08 -55.08 -28.20
CA LEU A 326 -20.68 -54.74 -28.03
C LEU A 326 -20.26 -53.44 -28.73
N SER A 327 -21.07 -52.81 -29.58
CA SER A 327 -20.70 -51.54 -30.25
C SER A 327 -20.68 -50.35 -29.28
N ASN A 328 -21.42 -50.42 -28.16
CA ASN A 328 -21.48 -49.38 -27.13
C ASN A 328 -20.37 -49.50 -26.07
N GLN A 329 -19.14 -49.77 -26.50
CA GLN A 329 -18.01 -50.17 -25.63
C GLN A 329 -17.67 -49.13 -24.57
N ALA A 330 -17.80 -47.83 -24.87
CA ALA A 330 -17.51 -46.76 -23.91
C ALA A 330 -18.48 -46.76 -22.72
N VAL A 331 -19.78 -46.84 -23.01
CA VAL A 331 -20.84 -46.88 -21.98
C VAL A 331 -20.76 -48.19 -21.19
N LEU A 332 -20.48 -49.31 -21.87
CA LEU A 332 -20.29 -50.60 -21.22
C LEU A 332 -19.07 -50.60 -20.31
N ALA A 333 -17.92 -50.08 -20.76
CA ALA A 333 -16.69 -50.05 -19.98
C ALA A 333 -16.83 -49.23 -18.70
N GLU A 334 -17.54 -48.10 -18.74
CA GLU A 334 -17.83 -47.31 -17.54
C GLU A 334 -18.75 -48.04 -16.56
N LYS A 335 -19.83 -48.66 -17.06
CA LYS A 335 -20.76 -49.44 -16.22
C LYS A 335 -20.10 -50.67 -15.60
N VAL A 336 -19.36 -51.43 -16.40
CA VAL A 336 -18.59 -52.60 -15.96
C VAL A 336 -17.52 -52.18 -14.97
N GLY A 337 -16.74 -51.15 -15.29
CA GLY A 337 -15.67 -50.66 -14.43
C GLY A 337 -16.20 -50.19 -13.07
N LYS A 338 -17.29 -49.41 -13.05
CA LYS A 338 -17.94 -48.99 -11.80
C LYS A 338 -18.42 -50.17 -10.96
N ALA A 339 -19.18 -51.10 -11.55
CA ALA A 339 -19.70 -52.27 -10.85
C ALA A 339 -18.58 -53.20 -10.35
N THR A 340 -17.47 -53.28 -11.09
CA THR A 340 -16.28 -54.01 -10.65
C THR A 340 -15.66 -53.33 -9.44
N LEU A 341 -15.44 -52.02 -9.48
CA LEU A 341 -14.84 -51.26 -8.37
C LEU A 341 -15.68 -51.32 -7.09
N GLU A 342 -17.01 -51.39 -7.19
CA GLU A 342 -17.91 -51.59 -6.05
C GLU A 342 -17.65 -52.93 -5.31
N ARG A 343 -17.16 -53.96 -6.01
CA ARG A 343 -16.78 -55.26 -5.41
C ARG A 343 -15.38 -55.23 -4.77
N PHE A 344 -14.60 -54.18 -5.02
CA PHE A 344 -13.26 -53.98 -4.45
C PHE A 344 -13.18 -52.66 -3.65
N PRO A 345 -13.95 -52.51 -2.55
CA PRO A 345 -14.02 -51.26 -1.79
C PRO A 345 -12.70 -50.83 -1.13
N SER A 346 -11.72 -51.73 -1.06
CA SER A 346 -10.35 -51.46 -0.59
C SER A 346 -9.50 -50.70 -1.62
N LEU A 347 -9.86 -50.70 -2.91
CA LEU A 347 -9.22 -49.91 -3.95
C LEU A 347 -9.88 -48.52 -4.05
N ARG A 348 -9.23 -47.51 -3.49
CA ARG A 348 -9.64 -46.10 -3.64
C ARG A 348 -8.91 -45.47 -4.82
N LEU A 349 -9.54 -45.47 -5.98
CA LEU A 349 -9.04 -44.79 -7.17
C LEU A 349 -9.51 -43.34 -7.19
N SER A 350 -8.63 -42.43 -7.59
CA SER A 350 -9.02 -41.08 -7.99
C SER A 350 -9.86 -41.10 -9.27
N GLU A 351 -10.48 -39.96 -9.60
CA GLU A 351 -11.32 -39.85 -10.79
C GLU A 351 -10.52 -40.09 -12.10
N SER A 352 -9.28 -39.59 -12.18
CA SER A 352 -8.40 -39.78 -13.34
C SER A 352 -7.95 -41.24 -13.48
N GLU A 353 -7.69 -41.91 -12.37
CA GLU A 353 -7.35 -43.33 -12.30
C GLU A 353 -8.53 -44.22 -12.73
N SER A 354 -9.75 -43.90 -12.26
CA SER A 354 -10.97 -44.60 -12.68
C SER A 354 -11.23 -44.45 -14.18
N ARG A 355 -11.04 -43.24 -14.72
CA ARG A 355 -11.13 -42.99 -16.18
C ARG A 355 -10.10 -43.81 -16.97
N ARG A 356 -8.87 -43.92 -16.47
CA ARG A 356 -7.81 -44.71 -17.11
C ARG A 356 -8.13 -46.21 -17.09
N PHE A 357 -8.62 -46.73 -15.97
CA PHE A 357 -9.08 -48.11 -15.86
C PHE A 357 -10.18 -48.43 -16.87
N ASN A 358 -11.21 -47.58 -16.97
CA ASN A 358 -12.30 -47.75 -17.93
C ASN A 358 -11.83 -47.69 -19.39
N LEU A 359 -10.81 -46.88 -19.69
CA LEU A 359 -10.22 -46.82 -21.03
C LEU A 359 -9.50 -48.12 -21.41
N GLU A 360 -8.81 -48.78 -20.48
CA GLU A 360 -8.20 -50.09 -20.71
C GLU A 360 -9.26 -51.18 -20.90
N LEU A 361 -10.35 -51.15 -20.12
CA LEU A 361 -11.49 -52.06 -20.34
C LEU A 361 -12.11 -51.90 -21.72
N LYS A 362 -12.29 -50.65 -22.18
CA LYS A 362 -12.78 -50.37 -23.53
C LYS A 362 -11.92 -51.04 -24.61
N GLN A 363 -10.59 -50.99 -24.48
CA GLN A 363 -9.67 -51.64 -25.43
C GLN A 363 -9.83 -53.17 -25.45
N TYR A 364 -10.10 -53.80 -24.31
CA TYR A 364 -10.40 -55.24 -24.29
C TYR A 364 -11.72 -55.56 -24.98
N PHE A 365 -12.73 -54.71 -24.81
CA PHE A 365 -14.03 -54.89 -25.47
C PHE A 365 -13.90 -54.71 -26.99
N GLU A 366 -13.08 -53.77 -27.45
CA GLU A 366 -12.69 -53.61 -28.86
C GLU A 366 -12.06 -54.90 -29.42
N LEU A 367 -11.15 -55.54 -28.68
CA LEU A 367 -10.54 -56.80 -29.11
C LEU A 367 -11.55 -57.94 -29.26
N ILE A 368 -12.55 -58.03 -28.37
CA ILE A 368 -13.64 -59.01 -28.49
C ILE A 368 -14.48 -58.69 -29.73
N TYR A 369 -14.92 -57.44 -29.85
CA TYR A 369 -15.76 -56.97 -30.96
C TYR A 369 -15.12 -57.23 -32.32
N HIS A 370 -13.87 -56.81 -32.53
CA HIS A 370 -13.19 -57.02 -33.81
C HIS A 370 -12.88 -58.50 -34.09
N SER A 371 -12.61 -59.30 -33.06
CA SER A 371 -12.43 -60.75 -33.22
C SER A 371 -13.71 -61.46 -33.68
N LEU A 372 -14.87 -61.02 -33.18
CA LEU A 372 -16.18 -61.48 -33.66
C LEU A 372 -16.43 -61.02 -35.10
N LEU A 373 -16.11 -59.75 -35.40
CA LEU A 373 -16.27 -59.16 -36.72
C LEU A 373 -15.47 -59.89 -37.81
N GLU A 374 -14.23 -60.29 -37.50
CA GLU A 374 -13.36 -61.04 -38.41
C GLU A 374 -13.60 -62.57 -38.39
N GLN A 375 -14.60 -63.06 -37.64
CA GLN A 375 -14.93 -64.48 -37.49
C GLN A 375 -13.75 -65.37 -37.04
N LYS A 376 -12.78 -64.82 -36.30
CA LYS A 376 -11.64 -65.60 -35.81
C LYS A 376 -11.98 -66.21 -34.46
N THR A 377 -11.62 -67.47 -34.26
CA THR A 377 -11.79 -68.20 -32.98
C THR A 377 -10.84 -67.73 -31.88
N LYS A 378 -9.88 -66.86 -32.20
CA LYS A 378 -8.91 -66.25 -31.29
C LYS A 378 -8.87 -64.76 -31.52
N LEU A 379 -8.44 -64.00 -30.51
CA LEU A 379 -8.22 -62.56 -30.65
C LEU A 379 -7.22 -62.25 -31.77
N LEU A 380 -7.45 -61.12 -32.44
CA LEU A 380 -6.66 -60.65 -33.57
C LEU A 380 -5.22 -60.29 -33.21
N ARG A 381 -5.00 -59.86 -31.97
CA ARG A 381 -3.69 -59.55 -31.38
C ARG A 381 -3.69 -60.00 -29.93
N ALA A 382 -2.49 -60.27 -29.40
CA ALA A 382 -2.34 -60.51 -27.97
C ALA A 382 -2.80 -59.25 -27.20
N PRO A 383 -3.65 -59.39 -26.16
CA PRO A 383 -4.03 -58.25 -25.35
C PRO A 383 -2.77 -57.68 -24.69
N LYS A 384 -2.69 -56.35 -24.60
CA LYS A 384 -1.64 -55.74 -23.77
C LYS A 384 -1.94 -56.13 -22.32
N VAL A 385 -0.93 -56.58 -21.59
CA VAL A 385 -1.05 -56.80 -20.14
C VAL A 385 -1.45 -55.46 -19.49
N PRO A 386 -2.35 -55.45 -18.48
CA PRO A 386 -2.75 -54.22 -17.81
C PRO A 386 -1.54 -53.39 -17.41
N GLN A 387 -1.45 -52.17 -17.93
CA GLN A 387 -0.36 -51.24 -17.59
C GLN A 387 -0.69 -50.45 -16.32
N PHE A 388 -1.99 -50.32 -16.03
CA PHE A 388 -2.52 -49.63 -14.89
C PHE A 388 -2.98 -50.64 -13.82
N LEU A 389 -2.73 -50.33 -12.53
CA LEU A 389 -2.97 -51.17 -11.34
C LEU A 389 -2.19 -52.49 -11.22
N SER A 390 -1.56 -53.01 -12.28
CA SER A 390 -0.73 -54.25 -12.29
C SER A 390 -1.38 -55.50 -11.69
N ASN A 391 -2.68 -55.44 -11.39
CA ASN A 391 -3.44 -56.48 -10.73
C ASN A 391 -4.36 -57.12 -11.77
N SER A 392 -3.99 -58.28 -12.30
CA SER A 392 -4.80 -58.97 -13.31
C SER A 392 -6.20 -59.34 -12.79
N ALA A 393 -6.35 -59.57 -11.48
CA ALA A 393 -7.60 -60.02 -10.87
C ALA A 393 -8.74 -58.99 -10.99
N ILE A 394 -8.45 -57.68 -10.98
CA ILE A 394 -9.49 -56.65 -11.15
C ILE A 394 -10.01 -56.61 -12.59
N TYR A 395 -9.14 -56.86 -13.57
CA TYR A 395 -9.52 -56.93 -14.98
C TYR A 395 -10.23 -58.25 -15.30
N GLU A 396 -9.85 -59.36 -14.67
CA GLU A 396 -10.59 -60.63 -14.74
C GLU A 396 -12.00 -60.49 -14.16
N ALA A 397 -12.14 -59.84 -13.00
CA ALA A 397 -13.43 -59.56 -12.40
C ALA A 397 -14.30 -58.65 -13.27
N ALA A 398 -13.70 -57.67 -13.95
CA ALA A 398 -14.39 -56.82 -14.92
C ALA A 398 -14.86 -57.60 -16.16
N LEU A 399 -14.07 -58.57 -16.63
CA LEU A 399 -14.46 -59.46 -17.73
C LEU A 399 -15.60 -60.41 -17.32
N ASP A 400 -15.61 -60.89 -16.07
CA ASP A 400 -16.73 -61.64 -15.53
C ASP A 400 -17.99 -60.77 -15.38
N GLU A 401 -17.83 -59.51 -14.98
CA GLU A 401 -18.92 -58.54 -14.93
C GLU A 401 -19.49 -58.23 -16.33
N LEU A 402 -18.64 -58.14 -17.36
CA LEU A 402 -19.11 -58.05 -18.74
C LEU A 402 -19.94 -59.28 -19.13
N LYS A 403 -19.45 -60.49 -18.81
CA LYS A 403 -20.15 -61.75 -19.08
C LYS A 403 -21.53 -61.79 -18.40
N ASN A 404 -21.62 -61.35 -17.15
CA ASN A 404 -22.87 -61.29 -16.40
C ASN A 404 -23.88 -60.26 -16.94
N ARG A 405 -23.43 -59.30 -17.74
CA ARG A 405 -24.27 -58.27 -18.37
C ARG A 405 -24.73 -58.62 -19.78
N MET A 406 -24.39 -59.80 -20.29
CA MET A 406 -24.88 -60.26 -21.58
C MET A 406 -26.42 -60.34 -21.55
N PRO A 407 -27.13 -59.83 -22.57
CA PRO A 407 -28.59 -59.90 -22.64
C PRO A 407 -29.07 -61.37 -22.66
N GLU A 408 -30.12 -61.69 -21.90
CA GLU A 408 -30.68 -63.05 -21.82
C GLU A 408 -31.35 -63.48 -23.13
N ASP A 409 -31.81 -62.52 -23.92
CA ASP A 409 -32.42 -62.69 -25.25
C ASP A 409 -31.39 -62.85 -26.38
N LEU A 410 -30.09 -62.69 -26.09
CA LEU A 410 -29.02 -62.87 -27.06
C LEU A 410 -28.94 -64.36 -27.48
N GLY A 411 -28.86 -64.63 -28.79
CA GLY A 411 -28.79 -66.00 -29.31
C GLY A 411 -27.65 -66.86 -28.70
N LEU A 412 -27.90 -68.16 -28.49
CA LEU A 412 -26.96 -69.11 -27.85
C LEU A 412 -25.57 -69.12 -28.48
N ILE A 413 -25.49 -69.06 -29.81
CA ILE A 413 -24.23 -69.03 -30.56
C ILE A 413 -23.43 -67.76 -30.24
N ALA A 414 -24.11 -66.62 -30.15
CA ALA A 414 -23.48 -65.34 -29.87
C ALA A 414 -22.99 -65.25 -28.41
N GLN A 415 -23.77 -65.75 -27.45
CA GLN A 415 -23.35 -65.88 -26.05
C GLN A 415 -22.11 -66.78 -25.91
N GLN A 416 -22.06 -67.89 -26.64
CA GLN A 416 -20.91 -68.81 -26.63
C GLN A 416 -19.66 -68.14 -27.22
N GLU A 417 -19.76 -67.50 -28.38
CA GLU A 417 -18.63 -66.85 -29.05
C GLU A 417 -18.07 -65.66 -28.24
N ILE A 418 -18.92 -64.87 -27.57
CA ILE A 418 -18.47 -63.83 -26.63
C ILE A 418 -17.75 -64.46 -25.44
N THR A 419 -18.34 -65.49 -24.84
CA THR A 419 -17.79 -66.18 -23.66
C THR A 419 -16.41 -66.76 -23.95
N GLU A 420 -16.22 -67.43 -25.09
CA GLU A 420 -14.93 -68.02 -25.46
C GLU A 420 -13.83 -66.96 -25.62
N ARG A 421 -14.17 -65.76 -26.11
CA ARG A 421 -13.23 -64.63 -26.25
C ARG A 421 -12.91 -63.96 -24.91
N ILE A 422 -13.90 -63.85 -24.03
CA ILE A 422 -13.70 -63.41 -22.64
C ILE A 422 -12.75 -64.38 -21.93
N ASP A 423 -13.00 -65.68 -22.00
CA ASP A 423 -12.17 -66.70 -21.36
C ASP A 423 -10.76 -66.77 -21.98
N TYR A 424 -10.63 -66.48 -23.28
CA TYR A 424 -9.33 -66.32 -23.92
C TYR A 424 -8.58 -65.07 -23.44
N LEU A 425 -9.27 -63.93 -23.27
CA LEU A 425 -8.68 -62.71 -22.71
C LEU A 425 -8.20 -62.93 -21.29
N LYS A 426 -9.04 -63.52 -20.41
CA LYS A 426 -8.71 -63.82 -19.01
C LYS A 426 -7.40 -64.59 -18.92
N ARG A 427 -7.26 -65.70 -19.66
CA ARG A 427 -6.03 -66.53 -19.70
C ARG A 427 -4.76 -65.82 -20.20
N ARG A 428 -4.87 -64.63 -20.78
CA ARG A 428 -3.74 -63.85 -21.33
C ARG A 428 -3.43 -62.60 -20.51
N ILE A 429 -4.36 -62.14 -19.68
CA ILE A 429 -4.14 -61.03 -18.75
C ILE A 429 -3.70 -61.51 -17.36
N SER A 430 -4.06 -62.75 -16.98
CA SER A 430 -3.42 -63.52 -15.90
C SER A 430 -2.01 -63.92 -16.29
#